data_AF-A0A7C7YV36-F1
#
_entry.id   AF-A0A7C7YV36-F1
#
_cell.length_a   1.000
_cell.length_b   1.000
_cell.length_c   1.000
_cell.angle_alpha   90.00
_cell.angle_beta   90.00
_cell.angle_gamma   90.00
#
_symmetry.space_group_name_H-M   'P 1'
#
loop_
_entity.id
_entity.type
_entity.pdbx_description
1 polymer ?
#
loop_
_entity_poly.entity_id
_entity_poly.type
_entity_poly.pdbx_seq_one_letter_code
_entity_poly.pdbx_strand_id
1 'polypeptide(L)'
;MSTANGLLKIGAFAKLVNTNLRTLRYYEELGLLAPAERSEGGFRYYRPTDVNRVRLIWQLQKLGLPLEQIAELLGNYRSEAPRPVLMQRVRKALARHDDLLKERIRSLRTQRSEVAASIEKLGSCEHCRQTPNADNNYCEPCVETGDSLPDSLSALF
;
A
#
# COMPACT_ATOMS: atom_id res chain seq x y z
N MET A 1 -28.22 -27.97 -30.50
CA MET A 1 -26.91 -27.37 -30.87
C MET A 1 -26.27 -26.84 -29.61
N SER A 2 -25.03 -27.25 -29.35
CA SER A 2 -24.34 -27.33 -28.06
C SER A 2 -24.06 -25.97 -27.41
N THR A 3 -24.50 -25.76 -26.16
CA THR A 3 -23.97 -24.72 -25.27
C THR A 3 -22.61 -25.19 -24.72
N ALA A 4 -21.61 -25.22 -25.59
CA ALA A 4 -20.23 -25.53 -25.21
C ALA A 4 -19.56 -24.26 -24.67
N ASN A 5 -18.89 -24.42 -23.53
CA ASN A 5 -18.06 -23.46 -22.80
C ASN A 5 -18.81 -22.33 -22.08
N GLY A 6 -19.06 -22.51 -20.77
CA GLY A 6 -19.50 -21.47 -19.82
C GLY A 6 -18.49 -20.35 -19.58
N LEU A 7 -17.78 -19.92 -20.63
CA LEU A 7 -16.84 -18.81 -20.64
C LEU A 7 -17.59 -17.48 -20.70
N LEU A 8 -16.98 -16.47 -20.11
CA LEU A 8 -17.53 -15.13 -19.99
C LEU A 8 -16.79 -14.18 -20.91
N LYS A 9 -17.53 -13.42 -21.73
CA LYS A 9 -16.96 -12.26 -22.44
C LYS A 9 -16.34 -11.31 -21.41
N ILE A 10 -15.26 -10.63 -21.80
CA ILE A 10 -14.53 -9.71 -20.90
C ILE A 10 -15.44 -8.71 -20.16
N GLY A 11 -16.51 -8.22 -20.79
CA GLY A 11 -17.48 -7.33 -20.12
C GLY A 11 -18.31 -8.01 -19.02
N ALA A 12 -18.74 -9.26 -19.24
CA ALA A 12 -19.43 -10.04 -18.22
C ALA A 12 -18.47 -10.47 -17.10
N PHE A 13 -17.24 -10.85 -17.45
CA PHE A 13 -16.20 -11.17 -16.50
C PHE A 13 -15.84 -9.96 -15.62
N ALA A 14 -15.70 -8.77 -16.22
CA ALA A 14 -15.45 -7.52 -15.50
C ALA A 14 -16.52 -7.22 -14.46
N LYS A 15 -17.80 -7.40 -14.81
CA LYS A 15 -18.92 -7.28 -13.86
C LYS A 15 -18.81 -8.33 -12.74
N LEU A 16 -18.49 -9.57 -13.07
CA LEU A 16 -18.39 -10.65 -12.09
C LEU A 16 -17.27 -10.43 -11.07
N VAL A 17 -16.12 -9.92 -11.50
CA VAL A 17 -15.01 -9.58 -10.60
C VAL A 17 -15.10 -8.15 -10.05
N ASN A 18 -16.19 -7.43 -10.31
CA ASN A 18 -16.39 -6.02 -9.90
C ASN A 18 -15.22 -5.08 -10.29
N THR A 19 -14.73 -5.19 -11.51
CA THR A 19 -13.66 -4.33 -12.04
C THR A 19 -14.02 -3.76 -13.39
N ASN A 20 -13.16 -2.91 -13.95
CA ASN A 20 -13.33 -2.34 -15.28
C ASN A 20 -12.49 -3.08 -16.33
N LEU A 21 -12.84 -2.88 -17.60
CA LEU A 21 -12.16 -3.48 -18.76
C LEU A 21 -10.69 -3.10 -18.84
N ARG A 22 -10.33 -1.86 -18.45
CA ARG A 22 -8.95 -1.36 -18.48
C ARG A 22 -8.08 -2.12 -17.49
N THR A 23 -8.58 -2.39 -16.27
CA THR A 23 -7.88 -3.17 -15.26
C THR A 23 -7.64 -4.61 -15.72
N LEU A 24 -8.63 -5.26 -16.34
CA LEU A 24 -8.45 -6.62 -16.87
C LEU A 24 -7.40 -6.66 -17.99
N ARG A 25 -7.43 -5.70 -18.91
CA ARG A 25 -6.42 -5.59 -19.97
C ARG A 25 -5.03 -5.34 -19.41
N TYR A 26 -4.93 -4.52 -18.37
CA TYR A 26 -3.66 -4.28 -17.70
C TYR A 26 -3.12 -5.55 -17.00
N TYR A 27 -3.98 -6.36 -16.39
CA TYR A 27 -3.58 -7.67 -15.89
C TYR A 27 -3.16 -8.63 -17.01
N GLU A 28 -3.78 -8.55 -18.20
CA GLU A 28 -3.30 -9.28 -19.39
C GLU A 28 -1.90 -8.83 -19.82
N GLU A 29 -1.66 -7.52 -19.88
CA GLU A 29 -0.36 -6.93 -20.26
C GLU A 29 0.77 -7.36 -19.31
N LEU A 30 0.48 -7.44 -18.01
CA LEU A 30 1.41 -7.93 -17.00
C LEU A 30 1.52 -9.46 -16.93
N GLY A 31 0.79 -10.20 -17.77
CA GLY A 31 0.77 -11.67 -17.79
C GLY A 31 0.09 -12.30 -16.57
N LEU A 32 -0.57 -11.49 -15.75
CA LEU A 32 -1.27 -11.90 -14.52
C LEU A 32 -2.59 -12.62 -14.79
N LEU A 33 -3.17 -12.36 -15.96
CA LEU A 33 -4.41 -12.94 -16.44
C LEU A 33 -4.26 -13.22 -17.95
N ALA A 34 -4.94 -14.24 -18.48
CA ALA A 34 -5.02 -14.42 -19.92
C ALA A 34 -6.41 -14.94 -20.33
N PRO A 35 -6.95 -14.53 -21.48
CA PRO A 35 -8.19 -15.10 -21.97
C PRO A 35 -8.01 -16.59 -22.23
N ALA A 36 -9.01 -17.38 -21.82
CA ALA A 36 -9.08 -18.79 -22.12
C ALA A 36 -9.22 -19.02 -23.62
N GLU A 37 -9.98 -18.15 -24.29
CA GLU A 37 -10.26 -18.22 -25.72
C GLU A 37 -10.39 -16.81 -26.33
N ARG A 38 -10.10 -16.70 -27.62
CA ARG A 38 -10.45 -15.55 -28.43
C ARG A 38 -11.36 -16.01 -29.56
N SER A 39 -12.51 -15.37 -29.75
CA SER A 39 -13.36 -15.66 -30.92
C SER A 39 -12.73 -15.13 -32.19
N GLU A 40 -13.20 -15.62 -33.35
CA GLU A 40 -12.84 -15.10 -34.68
C GLU A 40 -13.01 -13.57 -34.81
N GLY A 41 -14.05 -12.99 -34.21
CA GLY A 41 -14.27 -11.53 -34.17
C GLY A 41 -13.40 -10.75 -33.17
N GLY A 42 -12.39 -11.39 -32.56
CA GLY A 42 -11.44 -10.73 -31.64
C GLY A 42 -11.92 -10.54 -30.18
N PHE A 43 -13.11 -11.03 -29.81
CA PHE A 43 -13.58 -10.98 -28.43
C PHE A 43 -12.80 -11.92 -27.51
N ARG A 44 -12.54 -11.46 -26.28
CA ARG A 44 -11.85 -12.22 -25.22
C ARG A 44 -12.86 -12.93 -24.34
N TYR A 45 -12.59 -14.21 -24.07
CA TYR A 45 -13.40 -15.06 -23.21
C TYR A 45 -12.58 -15.60 -22.03
N TYR A 46 -13.17 -15.56 -20.84
CA TYR A 46 -12.56 -15.91 -19.56
C TYR A 46 -13.29 -17.06 -18.90
N ARG A 47 -12.59 -17.91 -18.14
CA ARG A 47 -13.25 -18.93 -17.33
C ARG A 47 -13.87 -18.26 -16.09
N PRO A 48 -15.05 -18.70 -15.63
CA PRO A 48 -15.59 -18.25 -14.35
C PRO A 48 -14.60 -18.48 -13.18
N THR A 49 -13.76 -19.52 -13.26
CA THR A 49 -12.73 -19.82 -12.26
C THR A 49 -11.60 -18.78 -12.19
N ASP A 50 -11.39 -18.00 -13.25
CA ASP A 50 -10.36 -16.95 -13.29
C ASP A 50 -10.64 -15.81 -12.30
N VAL A 51 -11.87 -15.73 -11.77
CA VAL A 51 -12.23 -14.85 -10.66
C VAL A 51 -11.30 -15.06 -9.46
N ASN A 52 -10.87 -16.30 -9.19
CA ASN A 52 -9.99 -16.58 -8.05
C ASN A 52 -8.60 -15.98 -8.24
N ARG A 53 -8.12 -15.91 -9.49
CA ARG A 53 -6.85 -15.25 -9.83
C ARG A 53 -6.95 -13.75 -9.59
N VAL A 54 -8.03 -13.11 -10.05
CA VAL A 54 -8.28 -11.68 -9.80
C VAL A 54 -8.40 -11.38 -8.31
N ARG A 55 -9.11 -12.23 -7.55
CA ARG A 55 -9.22 -12.11 -6.09
C ARG A 55 -7.86 -12.19 -5.40
N LEU A 56 -6.99 -13.11 -5.81
CA LEU A 56 -5.63 -13.21 -5.27
C LEU A 56 -4.83 -11.92 -5.51
N ILE A 57 -4.85 -11.40 -6.74
CA ILE A 57 -4.16 -10.15 -7.09
C ILE A 57 -4.65 -9.01 -6.19
N TRP A 58 -5.96 -8.85 -6.05
CA TRP A 58 -6.56 -7.83 -5.19
C TRP A 58 -6.18 -7.97 -3.72
N GLN A 59 -6.18 -9.19 -3.19
CA GLN A 59 -5.78 -9.44 -1.80
C GLN A 59 -4.31 -9.05 -1.58
N LEU A 60 -3.42 -9.39 -2.49
CA LEU A 60 -2.00 -9.02 -2.40
C LEU A 60 -1.80 -7.50 -2.52
N GLN A 61 -2.53 -6.83 -3.41
CA GLN A 61 -2.52 -5.36 -3.50
C GLN A 61 -3.01 -4.70 -2.21
N LYS A 62 -4.10 -5.22 -1.61
CA LYS A 62 -4.63 -4.72 -0.34
C LYS A 62 -3.64 -4.90 0.81
N LEU A 63 -2.79 -5.93 0.74
CA LEU A 63 -1.69 -6.17 1.69
C LEU A 63 -0.47 -5.28 1.44
N GLY A 64 -0.54 -4.34 0.49
CA GLY A 64 0.52 -3.37 0.23
C GLY A 64 1.57 -3.80 -0.78
N LEU A 65 1.38 -4.94 -1.47
CA LEU A 65 2.28 -5.34 -2.55
C LEU A 65 1.94 -4.60 -3.86
N PRO A 66 2.90 -3.93 -4.51
CA PRO A 66 2.67 -3.29 -5.81
C PRO A 66 2.42 -4.34 -6.90
N LEU A 67 1.68 -3.95 -7.93
CA LEU A 67 1.18 -4.89 -8.94
C LEU A 67 2.30 -5.53 -9.76
N GLU A 68 3.35 -4.76 -10.06
CA GLU A 68 4.54 -5.20 -10.76
C GLU A 68 5.25 -6.31 -9.98
N GLN A 69 5.38 -6.14 -8.66
CA GLN A 69 5.93 -7.19 -7.78
C GLN A 69 5.01 -8.42 -7.75
N ILE A 70 3.69 -8.24 -7.76
CA ILE A 70 2.75 -9.37 -7.84
C ILE A 70 2.95 -10.14 -9.17
N ALA A 71 3.16 -9.44 -10.29
CA ALA A 71 3.47 -10.06 -11.57
C ALA A 71 4.77 -10.88 -11.53
N GLU A 72 5.83 -10.37 -10.92
CA GLU A 72 7.09 -11.10 -10.73
C GLU A 72 6.91 -12.36 -9.85
N LEU A 73 6.14 -12.24 -8.76
CA LEU A 73 5.93 -13.33 -7.80
C LEU A 73 5.13 -14.47 -8.42
N LEU A 74 4.02 -14.13 -9.09
CA LEU A 74 3.09 -15.08 -9.64
C LEU A 74 3.53 -15.62 -11.02
N GLY A 75 4.37 -14.88 -11.74
CA GLY A 75 4.79 -15.22 -13.08
C GLY A 75 3.64 -15.19 -14.10
N ASN A 76 3.93 -15.72 -15.29
CA ASN A 76 2.96 -15.76 -16.38
C ASN A 76 1.87 -16.80 -16.09
N TYR A 77 0.60 -16.38 -16.15
CA TYR A 77 -0.57 -17.22 -15.94
C TYR A 77 -0.60 -18.49 -16.81
N ARG A 78 0.02 -18.48 -18.01
CA ARG A 78 0.10 -19.68 -18.88
C ARG A 78 1.24 -20.63 -18.56
N SER A 79 2.20 -20.21 -17.75
CA SER A 79 3.40 -20.97 -17.39
C SER A 79 3.75 -20.70 -15.94
N GLU A 80 2.83 -21.06 -15.05
CA GLU A 80 2.99 -20.85 -13.62
C GLU A 80 4.05 -21.81 -13.06
N ALA A 81 4.87 -21.31 -12.14
CA ALA A 81 5.77 -22.17 -11.37
C ALA A 81 4.95 -23.18 -10.53
N PRO A 82 5.53 -24.32 -10.11
CA PRO A 82 4.83 -25.26 -9.25
C PRO A 82 4.30 -24.59 -7.98
N ARG A 83 3.10 -25.00 -7.54
CA ARG A 83 2.41 -24.41 -6.38
C ARG A 83 3.30 -24.19 -5.14
N PRO A 84 4.17 -25.14 -4.71
CA PRO A 84 5.05 -24.92 -3.56
C PRO A 84 6.01 -23.74 -3.75
N VAL A 85 6.52 -23.54 -4.97
CA VAL A 85 7.43 -22.44 -5.32
C VAL A 85 6.70 -21.10 -5.24
N LEU A 86 5.49 -21.01 -5.81
CA LEU A 86 4.66 -19.81 -5.75
C LEU A 86 4.31 -19.44 -4.30
N MET A 87 3.87 -20.42 -3.50
CA MET A 87 3.55 -20.19 -2.09
C MET A 87 4.77 -19.69 -1.32
N GLN A 88 5.96 -20.24 -1.57
CA GLN A 88 7.18 -19.77 -0.94
C GLN A 88 7.55 -18.33 -1.35
N ARG A 89 7.40 -17.98 -2.63
CA ARG A 89 7.65 -16.62 -3.14
C ARG A 89 6.73 -15.60 -2.49
N VAL A 90 5.42 -15.86 -2.50
CA VAL A 90 4.42 -14.97 -1.89
C VAL A 90 4.66 -14.85 -0.38
N ARG A 91 4.92 -15.96 0.32
CA ARG A 91 5.24 -15.94 1.76
C ARG A 91 6.46 -15.06 2.06
N LYS A 92 7.54 -15.20 1.29
CA LYS A 92 8.75 -14.38 1.45
C LYS A 92 8.48 -12.89 1.20
N ALA A 93 7.69 -12.56 0.18
CA ALA A 93 7.34 -11.18 -0.12
C ALA A 93 6.51 -10.54 1.00
N LEU A 94 5.49 -11.24 1.49
CA LEU A 94 4.66 -10.78 2.60
C LEU A 94 5.46 -10.61 3.90
N ALA A 95 6.38 -11.55 4.21
CA ALA A 95 7.24 -11.44 5.38
C ALA A 95 8.13 -10.19 5.30
N ARG A 96 8.75 -9.92 4.14
CA ARG A 96 9.53 -8.68 3.94
C ARG A 96 8.68 -7.42 4.09
N HIS A 97 7.45 -7.43 3.58
CA HIS A 97 6.56 -6.28 3.70
C HIS A 97 6.13 -6.05 5.16
N ASP A 98 5.87 -7.11 5.92
CA ASP A 98 5.59 -7.03 7.35
C ASP A 98 6.77 -6.42 8.14
N ASP A 99 8.00 -6.78 7.81
CA ASP A 99 9.19 -6.18 8.43
C ASP A 99 9.30 -4.68 8.14
N LEU A 100 9.05 -4.25 6.89
CA LEU A 100 9.00 -2.83 6.52
C LEU A 100 7.89 -2.07 7.24
N LEU A 101 6.71 -2.68 7.38
CA LEU A 101 5.59 -2.10 8.11
C LEU A 101 5.94 -1.94 9.60
N LYS A 102 6.61 -2.93 10.21
CA LYS A 102 7.09 -2.82 11.61
C LYS A 102 8.09 -1.67 11.79
N GLU A 103 9.01 -1.49 10.85
CA GLU A 103 9.93 -0.34 10.85
C GLU A 103 9.19 0.99 10.73
N ARG A 104 8.25 1.07 9.78
CA ARG A 104 7.46 2.28 9.58
C ARG A 104 6.60 2.62 10.81
N ILE A 105 5.99 1.61 11.44
CA ILE A 105 5.22 1.78 12.67
C ILE A 105 6.11 2.30 13.80
N ARG A 106 7.33 1.78 13.96
CA ARG A 106 8.28 2.29 14.96
C ARG A 106 8.61 3.75 14.72
N SER A 107 8.96 4.12 13.49
CA SER A 107 9.26 5.51 13.11
C SER A 107 8.08 6.44 13.35
N LEU A 108 6.87 6.05 12.92
CA LEU A 108 5.66 6.86 13.12
C LEU A 108 5.28 7.00 14.59
N ARG A 109 5.56 6.00 15.43
CA ARG A 109 5.35 6.11 16.89
C ARG A 109 6.31 7.11 17.53
N THR A 110 7.59 7.11 17.13
CA THR A 110 8.57 8.12 17.58
C THR A 110 8.13 9.52 17.15
N GLN A 111 7.82 9.71 15.87
CA GLN A 111 7.34 11.00 15.35
C GLN A 111 6.09 11.48 16.07
N ARG A 112 5.11 10.59 16.33
CA ARG A 112 3.91 10.94 17.08
C ARG A 112 4.24 11.39 18.51
N SER A 113 5.23 10.78 19.16
CA SER A 113 5.66 11.18 20.49
C SER A 113 6.28 12.58 20.49
N GLU A 114 7.15 12.87 19.51
CA GLU A 114 7.77 14.18 19.34
C GLU A 114 6.74 15.27 19.06
N VAL A 115 5.76 14.98 18.18
CA VAL A 115 4.64 15.88 17.90
C VAL A 115 3.82 16.15 19.16
N ALA A 116 3.49 15.13 19.95
CA ALA A 116 2.73 15.29 21.18
C ALA A 116 3.48 16.17 22.21
N ALA A 117 4.77 15.89 22.42
CA ALA A 117 5.62 16.68 23.33
C ALA A 117 5.74 18.14 22.87
N SER A 118 5.84 18.38 21.55
CA SER A 118 5.90 19.73 21.00
C SER A 118 4.59 20.49 21.20
N ILE A 119 3.43 19.83 21.00
CA ILE A 119 2.11 20.43 21.26
C ILE A 119 1.97 20.81 22.74
N GLU A 120 2.34 19.91 23.66
CA GLU A 120 2.30 20.16 25.10
C GLU A 120 3.19 21.34 25.49
N LYS A 121 4.44 21.37 24.98
CA LYS A 121 5.37 22.47 25.26
C LYS A 121 4.84 23.79 24.73
N LEU A 122 4.37 23.85 23.48
CA LEU A 122 3.81 25.07 22.90
C LEU A 122 2.60 25.57 23.70
N GLY A 123 1.71 24.67 24.14
CA GLY A 123 0.59 25.02 25.00
C GLY A 123 1.03 25.61 26.35
N SER A 124 2.09 25.07 26.96
CA SER A 124 2.68 25.65 28.18
C SER A 124 3.35 27.01 27.95
N CYS A 125 3.84 27.26 26.73
CA CYS A 125 4.52 28.50 26.36
C CYS A 125 3.57 29.61 25.87
N GLU A 126 2.32 29.29 25.48
CA GLU A 126 1.34 30.24 24.94
C GLU A 126 1.06 31.43 25.88
N HIS A 127 1.18 31.20 27.19
CA HIS A 127 0.94 32.21 28.22
C HIS A 127 2.23 32.70 28.90
N CYS A 128 3.39 32.33 28.35
CA CYS A 128 4.69 32.68 28.90
C CYS A 128 4.92 34.19 28.80
N ARG A 129 5.37 34.80 29.90
CA ARG A 129 5.70 36.23 29.95
C ARG A 129 7.14 36.53 29.54
N GLN A 130 7.98 35.51 29.36
CA GLN A 130 9.30 35.68 28.74
C GLN A 130 9.11 35.85 27.23
N THR A 131 9.68 36.91 26.68
CA THR A 131 9.73 37.17 25.23
C THR A 131 11.16 36.96 24.74
N PRO A 132 11.49 35.79 24.18
CA PRO A 132 12.73 35.62 23.44
C PRO A 132 12.73 36.59 22.25
N ASN A 133 13.91 37.02 21.83
CA ASN A 133 14.10 38.01 20.77
C ASN A 133 15.29 37.63 19.88
N ALA A 134 15.59 38.45 18.86
CA ALA A 134 16.70 38.16 17.93
C ALA A 134 18.08 38.00 18.60
N ASP A 135 18.28 38.60 19.79
CA ASP A 135 19.51 38.52 20.56
C ASP A 135 19.51 37.35 21.58
N ASN A 136 18.34 36.74 21.81
CA ASN A 136 18.12 35.61 22.70
C ASN A 136 17.00 34.72 22.13
N ASN A 137 17.30 34.02 21.03
CA ASN A 137 16.37 33.15 20.29
C ASN A 137 16.12 31.80 21.00
N TYR A 138 16.34 31.76 22.31
CA TYR A 138 16.17 30.59 23.16
C TYR A 138 15.52 31.03 24.48
N CYS A 139 14.85 30.10 25.14
CA CYS A 139 14.38 30.34 26.50
C CYS A 139 15.46 29.88 27.49
N GLU A 140 15.86 30.76 28.40
CA GLU A 140 16.44 30.32 29.68
C GLU A 140 15.46 29.38 30.39
N PRO A 141 15.91 28.50 31.32
CA PRO A 141 15.04 27.50 31.94
C PRO A 141 13.72 28.13 32.37
N CYS A 142 12.60 27.56 31.93
CA CYS A 142 11.28 28.11 32.20
C CYS A 142 11.11 28.31 33.72
N VAL A 143 10.71 29.50 34.16
CA VAL A 143 10.57 29.79 35.60
C VAL A 143 9.47 28.93 36.24
N GLU A 144 8.50 28.47 35.45
CA GLU A 144 7.41 27.59 35.92
C GLU A 144 7.73 26.10 35.80
N THR A 145 8.36 25.66 34.70
CA THR A 145 8.58 24.22 34.44
C THR A 145 10.03 23.76 34.64
N GLY A 146 10.99 24.69 34.74
CA GLY A 146 12.43 24.39 34.79
C GLY A 146 13.05 23.94 33.46
N ASP A 147 12.23 23.68 32.44
CA ASP A 147 12.68 23.14 31.15
C ASP A 147 12.77 24.24 30.09
N SER A 148 13.89 24.31 29.38
CA SER A 148 14.03 25.15 28.18
C SER A 148 13.10 24.69 27.05
N LEU A 149 12.80 25.59 26.11
CA LEU A 149 12.17 25.21 24.84
C LEU A 149 13.16 24.33 24.05
N PRO A 150 12.71 23.24 23.40
CA PRO A 150 13.55 22.51 22.47
C PRO A 150 14.14 23.45 21.41
N ASP A 151 15.41 23.24 21.04
CA ASP A 151 16.13 24.07 20.05
C ASP A 151 15.37 24.23 18.72
N SER A 152 14.58 23.22 18.32
CA SER A 152 13.76 23.28 17.10
C SER A 152 12.60 24.28 17.17
N LEU A 153 12.09 24.56 18.37
CA LEU A 153 10.98 25.50 18.62
C LEU A 153 11.48 26.88 19.01
N SER A 154 12.75 27.02 19.35
CA SER A 154 13.36 28.29 19.73
C SER A 154 13.44 29.28 18.55
N ALA A 155 13.44 28.78 17.31
CA ALA A 155 13.38 29.56 16.07
C ALA A 155 12.02 30.27 15.81
N LEU A 156 11.04 30.16 16.71
CA LEU A 156 9.76 30.91 16.62
C LEU A 156 9.90 32.38 17.08
N PHE A 157 11.05 32.76 17.63
CA PHE A 157 11.33 34.07 18.22
C PHE A 157 12.57 34.72 17.58
#